data_AF-A0A1H1UZE5-F1
#
_entry.id   AF-A0A1H1UZE5-F1
#
_cell.length_a   1.000
_cell.length_b   1.000
_cell.length_c   1.000
_cell.angle_alpha   90.00
_cell.angle_beta   90.00
_cell.angle_gamma   90.00
#
_symmetry.space_group_name_H-M   'P 1'
#
loop_
_entity.id
_entity.type
_entity.pdbx_description
1 polymer ?
#
loop_
_entity_poly.entity_id
_entity_poly.type
_entity_poly.pdbx_seq_one_letter_code
_entity_poly.pdbx_strand_id
1 'polypeptide(L)'
;MKKLILLVAVVSATSLAGCMTRDQQIAAVNTRDDQKCLGFGARPGTDAYVNCRAQLDSARTTADAIEDAAPAPTYSPVPASDAPRIQPVVIPGPRCTSRGC
;
A
#
# COMPACT_ATOMS: atom_id res chain seq x y z
N MET A 1 25.98 -25.15 -32.80
CA MET A 1 25.40 -23.98 -33.50
C MET A 1 23.95 -23.67 -33.09
N LYS A 2 23.04 -24.66 -33.01
CA LYS A 2 21.64 -24.48 -32.57
C LYS A 2 21.49 -23.84 -31.16
N LYS A 3 22.37 -24.21 -30.22
CA LYS A 3 22.41 -23.65 -28.85
C LYS A 3 22.84 -22.18 -28.82
N LEU A 4 23.67 -21.75 -29.77
CA LEU A 4 24.11 -20.36 -29.89
C LEU A 4 22.99 -19.46 -30.43
N ILE A 5 22.22 -19.96 -31.40
CA ILE A 5 21.06 -19.27 -31.97
C ILE A 5 19.95 -19.08 -30.91
N LEU A 6 19.70 -20.10 -30.07
CA LEU A 6 18.76 -20.00 -28.97
C LEU A 6 19.16 -18.95 -27.93
N LEU A 7 20.45 -18.87 -27.57
CA LEU A 7 20.93 -17.87 -26.61
C LEU A 7 20.80 -16.44 -27.15
N VAL A 8 21.10 -16.20 -28.42
CA VAL A 8 20.95 -14.88 -29.05
C VAL A 8 19.49 -14.44 -29.14
N ALA A 9 18.57 -15.38 -29.42
CA ALA A 9 17.13 -15.10 -29.46
C ALA A 9 16.54 -14.75 -28.08
N VAL A 10 17.00 -15.43 -27.01
CA VAL A 10 16.55 -15.13 -25.65
C VAL A 10 17.07 -13.78 -25.17
N VAL A 11 18.34 -13.46 -25.45
CA VAL A 11 18.96 -12.16 -25.08
C VAL A 11 18.29 -10.98 -25.79
N SER A 12 17.88 -11.14 -27.05
CA SER A 12 17.18 -10.09 -27.79
C SER A 12 15.72 -9.88 -27.36
N ALA A 13 15.05 -10.93 -26.85
CA ALA A 13 13.68 -10.83 -26.34
C ALA A 13 13.59 -10.10 -24.98
N THR A 14 14.63 -10.18 -24.12
CA THR A 14 14.65 -9.51 -22.82
C THR A 14 14.76 -7.98 -22.90
N SER A 15 15.18 -7.42 -24.03
CA SER A 15 15.35 -5.97 -24.21
C SER A 15 14.03 -5.19 -24.28
N LEU A 16 12.88 -5.85 -24.56
CA LEU A 16 11.58 -5.19 -24.72
C LEU A 16 10.72 -5.18 -23.44
N ALA A 17 11.15 -5.84 -22.37
CA ALA A 17 10.41 -5.85 -21.10
C ALA A 17 10.51 -4.53 -20.30
N GLY A 18 11.22 -3.52 -20.82
CA GLY A 18 11.44 -2.22 -20.18
C GLY A 18 10.64 -1.03 -20.76
N CYS A 19 9.67 -1.25 -21.66
CA CYS A 19 9.04 -0.14 -22.42
C CYS A 19 7.69 0.36 -21.87
N MET A 20 7.32 0.12 -20.62
CA MET A 20 6.24 0.91 -20.01
C MET A 20 6.83 2.28 -19.67
N THR A 21 6.49 3.30 -20.46
CA THR A 21 7.05 4.64 -20.26
C THR A 21 6.59 5.20 -18.93
N ARG A 22 7.50 5.89 -18.23
CA ARG A 22 7.22 6.51 -16.92
C ARG A 22 5.99 7.41 -16.97
N ASP A 23 5.76 8.07 -18.09
CA ASP A 23 4.59 8.92 -18.34
C ASP A 23 3.28 8.14 -18.36
N GLN A 24 3.26 6.94 -18.98
CA GLN A 24 2.09 6.06 -18.96
C GLN A 24 1.79 5.58 -17.54
N GLN A 25 2.83 5.30 -16.75
CA GLN A 25 2.67 4.92 -15.35
C GLN A 25 2.10 6.06 -14.51
N ILE A 26 2.61 7.28 -14.68
CA ILE A 26 2.11 8.48 -13.99
C ILE A 26 0.65 8.75 -14.35
N ALA A 27 0.29 8.65 -15.64
CA ALA A 27 -1.09 8.82 -16.10
C ALA A 27 -2.04 7.76 -15.49
N ALA A 28 -1.60 6.50 -15.43
CA ALA A 28 -2.36 5.41 -14.83
C ALA A 28 -2.57 5.62 -13.31
N VAL A 29 -1.55 6.10 -12.60
CA VAL A 29 -1.67 6.44 -11.17
C VAL A 29 -2.62 7.60 -10.97
N ASN A 30 -2.46 8.69 -11.72
CA ASN A 30 -3.35 9.86 -11.63
C ASN A 30 -4.81 9.48 -11.80
N THR A 31 -5.11 8.63 -12.79
CA THR A 31 -6.48 8.16 -13.05
C THR A 31 -7.03 7.35 -11.87
N ARG A 32 -6.20 6.51 -11.23
CA ARG A 32 -6.59 5.74 -10.05
C ARG A 32 -6.86 6.63 -8.84
N ASP A 33 -6.01 7.62 -8.61
CA ASP A 33 -6.18 8.57 -7.50
C ASP A 33 -7.42 9.43 -7.71
N ASP A 34 -7.68 9.86 -8.94
CA ASP A 34 -8.89 10.59 -9.30
C ASP A 34 -10.15 9.77 -9.01
N GLN A 35 -10.21 8.52 -9.48
CA GLN A 35 -11.31 7.61 -9.19
C GLN A 35 -11.53 7.42 -7.68
N LYS A 36 -10.44 7.30 -6.92
CA LYS A 36 -10.49 7.08 -5.48
C LYS A 36 -11.01 8.31 -4.75
N CYS A 37 -10.51 9.50 -5.09
CA CYS A 37 -10.97 10.76 -4.51
C CYS A 37 -12.41 11.09 -4.88
N LEU A 38 -12.82 10.83 -6.13
CA LEU A 38 -14.21 10.94 -6.56
C LEU A 38 -15.13 9.98 -5.78
N GLY A 39 -14.68 8.74 -5.55
CA GLY A 39 -15.41 7.76 -4.74
C GLY A 39 -15.60 8.16 -3.28
N PHE A 40 -14.66 8.94 -2.71
CA PHE A 40 -14.79 9.56 -1.39
C PHE A 40 -15.64 10.83 -1.38
N GLY A 41 -16.21 11.23 -2.53
CA GLY A 41 -17.03 12.42 -2.68
C GLY A 41 -16.26 13.72 -2.86
N ALA A 42 -14.93 13.66 -2.97
CA ALA A 42 -14.11 14.83 -3.24
C ALA A 42 -14.24 15.21 -4.72
N ARG A 43 -14.48 16.50 -5.01
CA ARG A 43 -14.75 17.00 -6.36
C ARG A 43 -13.55 17.77 -6.93
N PRO A 44 -13.21 17.62 -8.22
CA PRO A 44 -12.13 18.39 -8.84
C PRO A 44 -12.32 19.89 -8.64
N GLY A 45 -11.23 20.60 -8.35
CA GLY A 45 -11.25 22.04 -8.06
C GLY A 45 -11.65 22.41 -6.63
N THR A 46 -11.81 21.43 -5.73
CA THR A 46 -12.04 21.69 -4.30
C THR A 46 -10.80 21.34 -3.47
N ASP A 47 -10.65 22.00 -2.31
CA ASP A 47 -9.58 21.69 -1.36
C ASP A 47 -9.62 20.23 -0.88
N ALA A 48 -10.82 19.67 -0.73
CA ALA A 48 -11.01 18.28 -0.35
C ALA A 48 -10.37 17.31 -1.36
N TYR A 49 -10.46 17.63 -2.66
CA TYR A 49 -9.85 16.81 -3.70
C TYR A 49 -8.33 16.94 -3.73
N VAL A 50 -7.80 18.16 -3.55
CA VAL A 50 -6.35 18.39 -3.45
C VAL A 50 -5.77 17.63 -2.25
N ASN A 51 -6.43 17.74 -1.08
CA ASN A 51 -5.99 17.07 0.13
C ASN A 51 -6.08 15.54 0.02
N CYS A 52 -7.12 15.01 -0.65
CA CYS A 52 -7.23 13.58 -0.92
C CYS A 52 -6.04 13.09 -1.76
N ARG A 53 -5.71 13.79 -2.84
CA ARG A 53 -4.58 13.43 -3.70
C ARG A 53 -3.24 13.53 -2.99
N ALA A 54 -3.02 14.58 -2.20
CA ALA A 54 -1.81 14.74 -1.41
C ALA A 54 -1.61 13.59 -0.39
N GLN A 55 -2.68 13.16 0.28
CA GLN A 55 -2.63 12.04 1.21
C GLN A 55 -2.30 10.71 0.51
N LEU A 56 -2.89 10.45 -0.67
CA LEU A 56 -2.57 9.26 -1.44
C LEU A 56 -1.11 9.23 -1.88
N ASP A 57 -0.59 10.36 -2.34
CA ASP A 57 0.82 10.48 -2.74
C ASP A 57 1.79 10.31 -1.57
N SER A 58 1.48 10.93 -0.42
CA SER A 58 2.24 10.77 0.82
C SER A 58 2.26 9.31 1.30
N ALA A 59 1.11 8.62 1.25
CA ALA A 59 1.03 7.22 1.63
C ALA A 59 1.91 6.33 0.73
N ARG A 60 1.96 6.61 -0.58
CA ARG A 60 2.85 5.87 -1.49
C ARG A 60 4.31 6.16 -1.24
N THR A 61 4.69 7.44 -1.11
CA THR A 61 6.07 7.82 -0.79
C THR A 61 6.56 7.17 0.49
N THR A 62 5.67 7.08 1.49
CA THR A 62 5.99 6.38 2.75
C THR A 62 6.19 4.89 2.54
N ALA A 63 5.34 4.23 1.74
CA ALA A 63 5.50 2.82 1.42
C ALA A 63 6.81 2.54 0.68
N ASP A 64 7.14 3.36 -0.33
CA ASP A 64 8.38 3.25 -1.11
C ASP A 64 9.61 3.46 -0.19
N ALA A 65 9.55 4.44 0.72
CA ALA A 65 10.62 4.68 1.68
C ALA A 65 10.79 3.54 2.69
N ILE A 66 9.70 2.88 3.10
CA ILE A 66 9.77 1.71 3.97
C ILE A 66 10.36 0.52 3.21
N GLU A 67 10.00 0.30 1.95
CA GLU A 67 10.59 -0.77 1.14
C GLU A 67 12.10 -0.56 0.90
N ASP A 68 12.53 0.68 0.65
CA ASP A 68 13.94 1.02 0.45
C ASP A 68 14.75 0.94 1.76
N ALA A 69 14.15 1.35 2.88
CA ALA A 69 14.80 1.32 4.19
C ALA A 69 14.71 -0.04 4.90
N ALA A 70 13.84 -0.95 4.47
CA ALA A 70 13.66 -2.23 5.12
C ALA A 70 14.84 -3.17 4.82
N PRO A 71 15.67 -3.54 5.82
CA PRO A 71 16.46 -4.76 5.68
C PRO A 71 15.50 -5.94 5.47
N ALA A 72 15.93 -6.94 4.69
CA ALA A 72 15.15 -8.16 4.44
C ALA A 72 14.51 -8.64 5.76
N PRO A 73 13.21 -9.00 5.79
CA PRO A 73 12.57 -9.42 7.01
C PRO A 73 13.30 -10.66 7.52
N THR A 74 14.21 -10.48 8.47
CA THR A 74 14.67 -11.54 9.33
C THR A 74 13.45 -11.94 10.11
N TYR A 75 12.81 -13.03 9.70
CA TYR A 75 11.84 -13.75 10.50
C TYR A 75 12.56 -14.21 11.76
N SER A 76 12.65 -13.33 12.74
CA SER A 76 13.07 -13.68 14.08
C SER A 76 11.77 -14.08 14.78
N PRO A 77 11.59 -15.37 15.15
CA PRO A 77 10.42 -15.76 15.91
C PRO A 77 10.41 -14.93 17.20
N VAL A 78 9.41 -14.06 17.34
CA VAL A 78 9.22 -13.27 18.56
C VAL A 78 9.07 -14.27 19.70
N PRO A 79 9.99 -14.33 20.69
CA PRO A 79 9.82 -15.21 21.83
C PRO A 79 8.51 -14.83 22.53
N ALA A 80 7.69 -15.84 22.85
CA ALA A 80 6.34 -15.66 23.40
C ALA A 80 6.28 -14.78 24.67
N SER A 81 7.43 -14.52 25.30
CA SER A 81 7.59 -13.60 26.43
C SER A 81 7.31 -12.13 26.12
N ASP A 82 7.46 -11.69 24.87
CA ASP A 82 7.23 -10.29 24.44
C ASP A 82 5.83 -10.06 23.82
N ALA A 83 4.97 -11.09 23.80
CA ALA A 83 3.61 -10.93 23.31
C ALA A 83 2.84 -9.96 24.22
N PRO A 84 2.22 -8.89 23.68
CA PRO A 84 1.33 -8.03 24.46
C PRO A 84 0.27 -8.90 25.12
N ARG A 85 0.16 -8.87 26.44
CA ARG A 85 -1.00 -9.47 27.11
C ARG A 85 -2.24 -8.73 26.61
N ILE A 86 -3.05 -9.41 25.80
CA ILE A 86 -4.41 -8.99 25.52
C ILE A 86 -5.13 -8.97 26.86
N GLN A 87 -5.24 -7.79 27.48
CA GLN A 87 -6.10 -7.63 28.64
C GLN A 87 -7.54 -7.66 28.11
N PRO A 88 -8.42 -8.49 28.67
CA PRO A 88 -9.82 -8.46 28.30
C PRO A 88 -10.36 -7.07 28.61
N VAL A 89 -10.83 -6.37 27.57
CA VAL A 89 -11.56 -5.11 27.73
C VAL A 89 -12.88 -5.46 28.41
N VAL A 90 -12.95 -5.21 29.71
CA VAL A 90 -14.22 -5.27 30.46
C VAL A 90 -15.03 -4.06 30.05
N ILE A 91 -15.97 -4.24 29.12
CA ILE A 91 -16.97 -3.22 28.78
C ILE A 91 -17.85 -3.05 30.03
N PRO A 92 -17.89 -1.87 30.67
CA PRO A 92 -18.77 -1.66 31.82
C PRO A 92 -20.22 -1.75 31.37
N GLY A 93 -20.93 -2.80 31.81
CA GLY A 93 -22.37 -2.89 31.63
C GLY A 93 -23.11 -1.80 32.40
N PRO A 94 -24.32 -1.40 31.98
CA PRO A 94 -25.14 -0.48 32.74
C PRO A 94 -25.42 -1.09 34.12
N ARG A 95 -25.10 -0.35 35.18
CA ARG A 95 -25.44 -0.74 36.55
C ARG A 95 -26.95 -0.56 36.72
N CYS A 96 -27.73 -1.63 36.59
CA CYS A 96 -29.11 -1.61 37.08
C CYS A 96 -29.03 -1.43 38.61
N THR A 97 -29.40 -0.25 39.08
CA THR A 97 -29.67 -0.02 40.50
C THR A 97 -31.07 -0.54 40.80
N SER A 98 -31.35 -0.97 42.04
CA SER A 98 -32.55 -1.75 42.41
C SER A 98 -33.91 -1.04 42.26
N ARG A 99 -33.98 0.04 41.47
CA ARG A 99 -35.20 0.78 41.11
C ARG A 99 -35.46 0.90 39.61
N GLY A 100 -34.87 0.05 38.77
CA GLY A 100 -35.38 -0.14 37.41
C GLY A 100 -34.31 -0.44 36.36
N CYS A 101 -34.18 -1.74 36.07
CA CYS A 101 -34.42 -2.32 34.77
C CYS A 101 -35.57 -3.33 35.01
#